data_AF-A0A6H1Q667-F1
#
_entry.id   AF-A0A6H1Q667-F1
#
_cell.length_a   1.000
_cell.length_b   1.000
_cell.length_c   1.000
_cell.angle_alpha   90.00
_cell.angle_beta   90.00
_cell.angle_gamma   90.00
#
_symmetry.space_group_name_H-M   'P 1'
#
loop_
_entity.id
_entity.type
_entity.pdbx_description
1 polymer ?
#
loop_
_entity_poly.entity_id
_entity_poly.type
_entity_poly.pdbx_seq_one_letter_code
_entity_poly.pdbx_strand_id
1 'polypeptide(L)' 'MEIVISLMLYLGNPPELKEHLLMPDFKTCLAKKRYATRNSNADYKCSKVNAVVKDGKIISISSLD' A
#
# COMPACT_ATOMS: atom_id res chain seq x y z
N MET A 1 -7.03 -6.95 14.12
CA MET A 1 -5.89 -6.23 13.55
C MET A 1 -4.92 -7.28 13.07
N GLU A 2 -4.64 -7.29 11.78
CA GLU A 2 -3.84 -8.32 11.10
C GLU A 2 -2.66 -7.66 10.41
N ILE A 3 -1.51 -8.33 10.43
CA ILE A 3 -0.32 -7.88 9.69
C ILE A 3 -0.50 -8.28 8.24
N VAL A 4 -0.70 -7.28 7.39
CA VAL A 4 -0.91 -7.47 5.95
C VAL A 4 0.08 -6.65 5.15
N ILE A 5 0.24 -7.01 3.88
CA ILE A 5 1.06 -6.25 2.96
C ILE A 5 0.16 -5.26 2.24
N SER A 6 0.52 -3.99 2.30
CA SER A 6 -0.20 -2.92 1.65
C SER A 6 0.67 -2.25 0.60
N LEU A 7 0.10 -2.06 -0.60
CA LEU A 7 0.63 -1.16 -1.61
C LEU A 7 0.01 0.21 -1.39
N MET A 8 0.82 1.16 -1.00
CA MET A 8 0.41 2.52 -0.68
C MET A 8 0.83 3.48 -1.78
N LEU A 9 -0.07 4.41 -2.10
CA LEU A 9 0.13 5.52 -3.02
C LEU A 9 0.25 6.81 -2.23
N TYR A 10 1.36 7.49 -2.44
CA TYR A 10 1.63 8.82 -1.93
C TYR A 10 1.65 9.83 -3.08
N LEU A 11 0.99 10.96 -2.87
CA LEU A 11 0.95 12.08 -3.81
C LEU A 11 1.17 13.40 -3.07
N GLY A 12 1.71 14.38 -3.78
CA GLY A 12 1.93 15.74 -3.27
C GLY A 12 3.32 15.97 -2.69
N ASN A 13 3.57 17.22 -2.29
CA ASN A 13 4.80 17.63 -1.63
C ASN A 13 4.41 18.58 -0.48
N PRO A 14 4.29 18.10 0.77
CA PRO A 14 4.75 16.80 1.30
C PRO A 14 3.91 15.58 0.83
N PRO A 15 4.50 14.37 0.82
CA PRO A 15 3.83 13.15 0.35
C PRO A 15 2.71 12.72 1.30
N GLU A 16 1.46 12.76 0.81
CA GLU A 16 0.27 12.31 1.54
C GLU A 16 -0.22 10.95 1.04
N LEU A 17 -0.56 10.05 1.95
CA LEU A 17 -1.19 8.77 1.61
C LEU A 17 -2.57 9.03 0.98
N LYS A 18 -2.73 8.73 -0.31
CA LYS A 18 -4.00 8.86 -1.02
C LYS A 18 -4.75 7.54 -1.15
N GLU A 19 -4.02 6.44 -1.36
CA GLU A 19 -4.64 5.13 -1.55
C GLU A 19 -3.80 4.03 -0.91
N HIS A 20 -4.48 2.97 -0.47
CA HIS A 20 -3.87 1.76 0.04
C HIS A 20 -4.60 0.52 -0.49
N LEU A 21 -3.85 -0.47 -0.93
CA LEU A 21 -4.38 -1.67 -1.58
C LEU A 21 -3.83 -2.92 -0.91
N LEU A 22 -4.71 -3.84 -0.53
CA LEU A 22 -4.33 -5.11 0.08
C LEU A 22 -3.59 -5.97 -0.95
N MET A 23 -2.39 -6.40 -0.62
CA MET A 23 -1.58 -7.28 -1.46
C MET A 23 -1.49 -8.67 -0.84
N PRO A 24 -1.58 -9.74 -1.65
CA PRO A 24 -1.49 -11.11 -1.15
C PRO A 24 -0.09 -11.44 -0.62
N ASP A 25 0.97 -10.89 -1.23
CA ASP A 25 2.35 -11.17 -0.89
C ASP A 25 3.29 -10.02 -1.32
N PHE A 26 4.52 -10.02 -0.80
CA PHE A 26 5.47 -8.92 -1.02
C PHE A 26 6.01 -8.90 -2.45
N LYS A 27 6.13 -10.08 -3.09
CA LYS A 27 6.61 -10.19 -4.47
C LYS A 27 5.60 -9.56 -5.44
N THR A 28 4.32 -9.84 -5.25
CA THR A 28 3.21 -9.23 -5.97
C THR A 28 3.14 -7.73 -5.73
N CYS A 29 3.34 -7.29 -4.47
CA CYS A 29 3.40 -5.86 -4.16
C CYS A 29 4.53 -5.17 -4.93
N LEU A 30 5.76 -5.72 -4.90
CA LEU A 30 6.91 -5.14 -5.60
C LEU A 30 6.73 -5.11 -7.12
N ALA A 31 6.13 -6.16 -7.70
CA ALA A 31 5.82 -6.21 -9.13
C ALA A 31 4.81 -5.11 -9.52
N LYS A 32 3.72 -4.98 -8.77
CA LYS A 32 2.70 -3.93 -8.97
C LYS A 32 3.27 -2.54 -8.73
N LYS A 33 4.06 -2.33 -7.69
CA LYS A 33 4.80 -1.08 -7.44
C LYS A 33 5.63 -0.68 -8.67
N ARG A 34 6.48 -1.58 -9.18
CA ARG A 34 7.33 -1.30 -10.35
C ARG A 34 6.50 -0.94 -11.57
N TYR A 35 5.38 -1.63 -11.80
CA TYR A 35 4.48 -1.31 -12.90
C TYR A 35 3.82 0.07 -12.70
N ALA A 36 3.29 0.35 -11.51
CA ALA A 36 2.61 1.60 -11.20
C ALA A 36 3.55 2.80 -11.29
N THR A 37 4.75 2.73 -10.71
CA THR A 37 5.77 3.79 -10.79
C THR A 37 6.23 4.06 -12.23
N ARG A 38 6.23 3.05 -13.11
CA ARG A 38 6.59 3.26 -14.53
C ARG A 38 5.50 3.96 -15.34
N ASN A 39 4.25 3.83 -14.92
CA ASN A 39 3.09 4.33 -15.67
C ASN A 39 2.44 5.57 -15.00
N SER A 40 2.95 6.01 -13.86
CA SER A 40 2.37 7.08 -13.06
C SER A 40 3.47 7.92 -12.42
N ASN A 41 3.23 9.22 -12.29
CA ASN A 41 4.15 10.16 -11.65
C ASN A 41 3.86 10.26 -10.15
N ALA A 42 3.81 9.11 -9.47
CA ALA A 42 3.40 8.99 -8.08
C ALA A 42 4.31 8.06 -7.28
N ASP A 43 4.36 8.27 -5.97
CA ASP A 43 5.21 7.49 -5.08
C ASP A 43 4.47 6.28 -4.53
N TYR A 44 4.95 5.09 -4.87
CA TYR A 44 4.38 3.84 -4.40
C TYR A 44 5.29 3.17 -3.37
N LYS A 45 4.73 2.76 -2.23
CA LYS A 45 5.45 2.05 -1.16
C LYS A 45 4.77 0.73 -0.82
N CYS A 46 5.58 -0.33 -0.73
CA CYS A 46 5.14 -1.61 -0.19
C CYS A 46 5.56 -1.66 1.28
N SER A 47 4.59 -1.78 2.18
CA SER A 47 4.84 -1.86 3.61
C SER A 47 4.02 -2.98 4.23
N LYS A 48 4.59 -3.65 5.25
CA LYS A 48 3.82 -4.47 6.16
C LYS A 48 3.15 -3.53 7.14
N VAL A 49 1.83 -3.61 7.26
CA VAL A 49 1.07 -2.77 8.15
C VAL A 49 0.15 -3.59 9.01
N ASN A 50 -0.05 -3.11 10.22
CA ASN A 50 -1.12 -3.62 11.05
C ASN A 50 -2.42 -2.93 10.62
N ALA A 51 -3.33 -3.69 10.02
CA ALA A 51 -4.55 -3.15 9.42
C ALA A 51 -5.78 -3.94 9.84
N VAL A 52 -6.95 -3.30 9.71
CA VAL A 52 -8.24 -3.97 9.80
C VAL A 52 -8.69 -4.30 8.39
N VAL A 53 -8.71 -5.59 8.06
CA VAL A 53 -9.22 -6.10 6.78
C VAL A 53 -10.64 -6.58 6.96
N LYS A 54 -11.53 -6.20 6.04
CA LYS A 54 -12.89 -6.72 5.94
C LYS A 54 -13.23 -6.92 4.47
N ASP A 55 -13.83 -8.05 4.14
CA ASP A 55 -14.19 -8.42 2.77
C ASP A 55 -13.01 -8.33 1.78
N GLY A 56 -11.80 -8.66 2.24
CA GLY A 56 -10.57 -8.59 1.44
C GLY A 56 -10.06 -7.18 1.14
N LYS A 57 -10.56 -6.15 1.85
CA LYS A 57 -10.11 -4.76 1.72
C LYS A 57 -9.61 -4.21 3.05
N ILE A 58 -8.56 -3.40 2.99
CA ILE A 58 -8.07 -2.64 4.15
C ILE A 58 -9.05 -1.50 4.42
N ILE A 59 -9.69 -1.50 5.58
CA ILE A 59 -10.58 -0.41 6.02
C ILE A 59 -9.78 0.65 6.78
N SER A 60 -8.78 0.22 7.56
CA SER A 60 -8.01 1.12 8.41
C SER A 60 -6.60 0.57 8.63
N ILE A 61 -5.62 1.46 8.68
CA ILE A 61 -4.21 1.19 8.95
C ILE A 61 -3.88 1.80 10.30
N SER A 62 -3.45 0.96 11.24
CA SER A 62 -3.25 1.36 12.64
C SER A 62 -1.82 1.85 12.91
N SER A 63 -0.82 1.28 12.21
CA SER A 63 0.58 1.77 12.18
C SER A 63 1.31 1.25 10.94
N LEU A 64 2.16 2.10 10.35
CA LEU A 64 3.28 1.69 9.50
C LEU A 64 4.49 1.46 10.41
N ASP A 65 5.04 0.25 10.41
CA ASP A 65 6.41 0.00 10.89
C ASP A 65 7.39 0.12 9.71
#